data_AF-A0A6I7P266-F1
#
_entry.id   AF-A0A6I7P266-F1
#
_cell.length_a   1.000
_cell.length_b   1.000
_cell.length_c   1.000
_cell.angle_alpha   90.00
_cell.angle_beta   90.00
_cell.angle_gamma   90.00
#
_symmetry.space_group_name_H-M   'P 1'
#
loop_
_entity.id
_entity.type
_entity.pdbx_description
1 polymer ?
#
loop_
_entity_poly.entity_id
_entity_poly.type
_entity_poly.pdbx_seq_one_letter_code
_entity_poly.pdbx_strand_id
1 'polypeptide(L)'
;MNTEQTKRGIKVIGIILLIYAVLVATHEGEFWPFSIYPMFSQAGNPWTRAMVIDVTDVPDEIMWQLQNPDQKTGPPVSMREIGVDQIDYSNFISKTEDWTGSRRDAVRLMFGPDNIGNSRWMAAKVHGKMIGSDSVAVTIQPFLLVTADSVYMNPLLDESHYFRGGH
;
A
#
# COMPACT_ATOMS: atom_id res chain seq x y z
N MET A 1 -18.64 13.93 48.69
CA MET A 1 -17.29 14.00 48.08
C MET A 1 -16.69 15.36 48.43
N ASN A 2 -15.49 15.39 48.99
CA ASN A 2 -14.95 16.62 49.61
C ASN A 2 -14.50 17.62 48.52
N THR A 3 -14.88 18.88 48.61
CA THR A 3 -14.65 19.92 47.57
C THR A 3 -13.16 20.08 47.26
N GLU A 4 -12.31 19.89 48.27
CA GLU A 4 -10.84 19.90 48.16
C GLU A 4 -10.28 18.72 47.35
N GLN A 5 -10.88 17.53 47.45
CA GLN A 5 -10.49 16.37 46.65
C GLN A 5 -10.84 16.57 45.18
N THR A 6 -11.96 17.24 44.89
CA THR A 6 -12.42 17.54 43.53
C THR A 6 -11.49 18.54 42.84
N LYS A 7 -11.08 19.61 43.54
CA LYS A 7 -10.11 20.59 43.02
C LYS A 7 -8.75 19.95 42.73
N ARG A 8 -8.27 19.07 43.62
CA ARG A 8 -7.02 18.33 43.40
C ARG A 8 -7.13 17.38 42.20
N GLY A 9 -8.25 16.66 42.05
CA GLY A 9 -8.50 15.77 40.92
C GLY A 9 -8.48 16.51 39.57
N ILE A 10 -9.18 17.64 39.48
CA ILE A 10 -9.20 18.48 38.26
C ILE A 10 -7.80 19.00 37.93
N LYS A 11 -7.01 19.40 38.94
CA LYS A 11 -5.63 19.86 38.72
C LYS A 11 -4.74 18.75 38.15
N VAL A 12 -4.85 17.53 38.66
CA VAL A 12 -4.09 16.37 38.16
C VAL A 12 -4.50 16.02 36.74
N ILE A 13 -5.80 15.97 36.44
CA ILE A 13 -6.32 15.72 35.09
C ILE A 13 -5.81 16.79 34.12
N GLY A 14 -5.85 18.07 34.51
CA GLY A 14 -5.35 19.17 33.69
C GLY A 14 -3.85 19.05 33.38
N ILE A 15 -3.03 18.66 34.36
CA ILE A 15 -1.60 18.44 34.16
C ILE A 15 -1.35 17.27 33.21
N ILE A 16 -2.06 16.15 33.38
CA ILE A 16 -1.94 14.98 32.50
C ILE A 16 -2.34 15.34 31.06
N LEU A 17 -3.44 16.08 30.88
CA LEU A 17 -3.87 16.55 29.56
C LEU A 17 -2.86 17.51 28.92
N LEU A 18 -2.25 18.39 29.71
CA LEU A 18 -1.22 19.31 29.21
C LEU A 18 0.05 18.56 28.77
N ILE A 19 0.51 17.59 29.57
CA ILE A 19 1.63 16.71 29.20
C ILE A 19 1.31 15.95 27.92
N TYR A 20 0.09 15.41 27.82
CA TYR A 20 -0.37 14.71 26.63
C TYR A 20 -0.41 15.63 25.40
N ALA A 21 -0.93 16.85 25.54
CA ALA A 21 -0.97 17.84 24.46
C ALA A 21 0.42 18.25 23.99
N VAL A 22 1.39 18.45 24.91
CA VAL A 22 2.78 18.77 24.56
C VAL A 22 3.44 17.59 23.85
N LEU A 23 3.29 16.37 24.39
CA LEU A 23 3.85 15.17 23.77
C LEU A 23 3.26 14.89 22.38
N VAL A 24 1.94 15.07 22.22
CA VAL A 24 1.26 14.91 20.93
C VAL A 24 1.65 16.00 19.95
N ALA A 25 1.83 17.25 20.40
CA ALA A 25 2.25 18.35 19.54
C ALA A 25 3.70 18.21 19.06
N THR A 26 4.58 17.57 19.84
CA THR A 26 5.98 17.33 19.46
C THR A 26 6.18 16.06 18.63
N HIS A 27 5.24 15.12 18.65
CA HIS A 27 5.25 14.00 17.72
C HIS A 27 4.50 14.43 16.45
N GLU A 28 5.12 14.28 15.28
CA GLU A 28 4.55 14.66 13.98
C GLU A 28 3.39 13.72 13.56
N GLY A 29 2.33 13.64 14.37
CA GLY A 29 1.13 12.87 14.08
C GLY A 29 1.26 11.34 14.20
N GLU A 30 2.39 10.83 14.72
CA GLU A 30 2.72 9.40 14.65
C GLU A 30 2.04 8.49 15.69
N PHE A 31 1.29 9.03 16.64
CA PHE A 31 0.76 8.24 17.76
C PHE A 31 -0.76 8.22 17.82
N TRP A 32 -1.39 7.57 16.84
CA TRP A 32 -2.74 7.03 17.00
C TRP A 32 -2.65 5.54 17.33
N PRO A 33 -2.75 5.14 18.62
CA PRO A 33 -2.58 3.74 19.04
C PRO A 33 -3.67 2.79 18.52
N PHE A 34 -4.68 3.31 17.81
CA PHE A 34 -5.76 2.54 17.18
C PHE A 34 -5.69 2.49 15.64
N SER A 35 -4.72 3.14 15.00
CA SER A 35 -4.57 3.05 13.54
C SER A 35 -3.70 1.85 13.17
N ILE A 36 -4.35 0.74 12.82
CA ILE A 36 -3.76 -0.44 12.17
C ILE A 36 -3.16 -0.09 10.77
N TYR A 37 -3.31 1.17 10.34
CA TYR A 37 -2.73 1.72 9.13
C TYR A 37 -1.86 2.94 9.45
N PRO A 38 -0.52 2.82 9.45
CA PRO A 38 0.33 4.00 9.30
C PRO A 38 0.18 4.45 7.84
N MET A 39 -0.84 5.25 7.55
CA MET A 39 -0.97 5.97 6.28
C MET A 39 -0.43 7.41 6.37
N PHE A 40 0.05 7.84 7.56
CA PHE A 40 0.68 9.15 7.76
C PHE A 40 2.01 9.09 8.55
N SER A 41 2.38 7.95 9.14
CA SER A 41 3.63 7.78 9.91
C SER A 41 4.73 7.19 9.04
N GLN A 42 5.21 8.02 8.12
CA GLN A 42 6.58 7.86 7.65
C GLN A 42 7.35 9.17 7.76
N ALA A 43 6.89 10.19 8.50
CA ALA A 43 7.63 11.44 8.71
C ALA A 43 8.27 12.01 7.42
N GLY A 44 7.54 11.96 6.30
CA GLY A 44 8.04 12.37 4.97
C GLY A 44 8.87 11.36 4.18
N ASN A 45 9.14 10.17 4.73
CA ASN A 45 9.83 9.09 4.03
C ASN A 45 8.96 8.49 2.90
N PRO A 46 9.58 8.03 1.80
CA PRO A 46 8.86 7.34 0.73
C PRO A 46 8.34 5.97 1.17
N TRP A 47 7.07 5.70 0.89
CA TRP A 47 6.42 4.42 1.17
C TRP A 47 6.01 3.70 -0.11
N THR A 48 5.88 2.38 -0.03
CA THR A 48 5.36 1.53 -1.11
C THR A 48 4.26 0.61 -0.58
N ARG A 49 3.16 0.51 -1.33
CA ARG A 49 2.05 -0.43 -1.07
C ARG A 49 1.73 -1.21 -2.34
N ALA A 50 1.06 -2.35 -2.22
CA ALA A 50 0.56 -3.07 -3.39
C ALA A 50 -0.94 -2.78 -3.60
N MET A 51 -1.35 -2.76 -4.86
CA MET A 51 -2.74 -2.63 -5.30
C MET A 51 -2.99 -3.61 -6.44
N VAL A 52 -4.24 -4.04 -6.63
CA VAL A 52 -4.66 -4.79 -7.82
C VAL A 52 -5.69 -3.95 -8.56
N ILE A 53 -5.52 -3.85 -9.89
CA ILE A 53 -6.40 -3.11 -10.78
C ILE A 53 -6.92 -4.08 -11.84
N ASP A 54 -8.22 -4.08 -12.08
CA ASP A 54 -8.80 -4.79 -13.20
C ASP A 54 -8.50 -4.01 -14.49
N VAL A 55 -7.78 -4.65 -15.39
CA VAL A 55 -7.34 -4.09 -16.69
C VAL A 55 -7.90 -4.90 -17.86
N THR A 56 -8.99 -5.65 -17.64
CA THR A 56 -9.62 -6.50 -18.65
C THR A 56 -9.98 -5.72 -19.90
N ASP A 57 -10.61 -4.55 -19.73
CA ASP A 57 -11.05 -3.67 -20.83
C ASP A 57 -10.03 -2.57 -21.18
N VAL A 58 -8.82 -2.65 -20.65
CA VAL A 58 -7.78 -1.63 -20.84
C VAL A 58 -6.87 -2.03 -22.01
N PRO A 59 -6.63 -1.14 -22.99
CA PRO A 59 -5.70 -1.40 -24.09
C PRO A 59 -4.28 -1.70 -23.60
N ASP A 60 -3.62 -2.64 -24.27
CA ASP A 60 -2.28 -3.12 -23.91
C ASP A 60 -1.22 -2.00 -23.97
N GLU A 61 -1.43 -0.99 -24.81
CA GLU A 61 -0.50 0.13 -24.97
C GLU A 61 -0.45 1.04 -23.74
N ILE A 62 -1.54 1.09 -22.96
CA ILE A 62 -1.69 2.02 -21.82
C ILE A 62 -1.67 1.30 -20.46
N MET A 63 -2.00 0.01 -20.41
CA MET A 63 -2.08 -0.73 -19.13
C MET A 63 -0.75 -0.80 -18.37
N TRP A 64 0.38 -0.68 -19.07
CA TRP A 64 1.72 -0.76 -18.50
C TRP A 64 2.31 0.59 -18.08
N GLN A 65 1.65 1.69 -18.45
CA GLN A 65 2.14 3.04 -18.19
C GLN A 65 1.99 3.42 -16.70
N LEU A 66 2.91 4.24 -16.21
CA LEU A 66 2.83 4.81 -14.87
C LEU A 66 1.57 5.66 -14.74
N GLN A 67 0.76 5.41 -13.70
CA GLN A 67 -0.53 6.07 -13.52
C GLN A 67 -0.54 7.00 -12.31
N ASN A 68 -1.31 8.07 -12.40
CA ASN A 68 -1.69 8.87 -11.25
C ASN A 68 -2.95 8.24 -10.60
N PRO A 69 -3.08 8.19 -9.27
CA PRO A 69 -4.30 7.74 -8.61
C PRO A 69 -5.60 8.41 -9.08
N ASP A 70 -5.54 9.63 -9.60
CA ASP A 70 -6.71 10.34 -10.12
C ASP A 70 -7.11 9.90 -11.55
N GLN A 71 -6.22 9.17 -12.24
CA GLN A 71 -6.34 8.78 -13.65
C GLN A 71 -6.10 7.27 -13.83
N LYS A 72 -6.61 6.45 -12.91
CA LYS A 72 -6.46 4.99 -12.99
C LYS A 72 -7.16 4.47 -14.23
N THR A 73 -6.53 3.51 -14.92
CA THR A 73 -7.09 2.93 -16.14
C THR A 73 -8.20 1.91 -15.89
N GLY A 74 -8.42 1.49 -14.65
CA GLY A 74 -9.45 0.50 -14.31
C GLY A 74 -9.81 0.48 -12.82
N PRO A 75 -10.86 -0.27 -12.44
CA PRO A 75 -11.32 -0.34 -11.06
C PRO A 75 -10.37 -1.18 -10.18
N PRO A 76 -10.29 -0.90 -8.87
CA PRO A 76 -9.57 -1.77 -7.93
C PRO A 76 -10.24 -3.13 -7.78
N VAL A 77 -9.44 -4.18 -7.59
CA VAL A 77 -9.93 -5.52 -7.19
C VAL A 77 -9.85 -5.66 -5.67
N SER A 78 -10.95 -6.12 -5.05
CA SER A 78 -11.03 -6.32 -3.61
C SER A 78 -10.37 -7.64 -3.20
N MET A 79 -9.23 -7.57 -2.50
CA MET A 79 -8.54 -8.76 -1.98
C MET A 79 -9.41 -9.57 -1.02
N ARG A 80 -10.26 -8.89 -0.24
CA ARG A 80 -11.17 -9.53 0.71
C ARG A 80 -12.23 -10.39 0.01
N GLU A 81 -12.76 -9.93 -1.12
CA GLU A 81 -13.81 -10.65 -1.87
C GLU A 81 -13.28 -11.94 -2.50
N ILE A 82 -12.01 -11.98 -2.86
CA ILE A 82 -11.34 -13.16 -3.42
C ILE A 82 -10.68 -14.05 -2.34
N GLY A 83 -10.88 -13.73 -1.05
CA GLY A 83 -10.35 -14.51 0.07
C GLY A 83 -8.85 -14.35 0.33
N VAL A 84 -8.22 -13.28 -0.17
CA VAL A 84 -6.78 -13.00 -0.02
C VAL A 84 -6.55 -12.01 1.12
N ASP A 85 -5.60 -12.33 2.00
CA ASP A 85 -5.16 -11.40 3.03
C ASP A 85 -4.38 -10.23 2.40
N GLN A 86 -4.83 -9.00 2.69
CA GLN A 86 -4.27 -7.79 2.10
C GLN A 86 -2.83 -7.53 2.55
N ILE A 87 -2.47 -7.91 3.78
CA ILE A 87 -1.12 -7.71 4.33
C ILE A 87 -0.16 -8.69 3.66
N ASP A 88 -0.55 -9.96 3.56
CA ASP A 88 0.25 -11.00 2.90
C ASP A 88 0.47 -10.66 1.42
N TYR A 89 -0.59 -10.28 0.70
CA TYR A 89 -0.48 -9.79 -0.67
C TYR A 89 0.49 -8.60 -0.78
N SER A 90 0.31 -7.58 0.06
CA SER A 90 1.14 -6.37 0.02
C SER A 90 2.59 -6.67 0.32
N ASN A 91 2.87 -7.57 1.26
CA ASN A 91 4.23 -8.02 1.56
C ASN A 91 4.80 -8.80 0.38
N PHE A 92 4.04 -9.72 -0.21
CA PHE A 92 4.50 -10.56 -1.30
C PHE A 92 4.89 -9.72 -2.52
N ILE A 93 4.05 -8.77 -2.95
CA ILE A 93 4.37 -7.90 -4.10
C ILE A 93 5.52 -6.93 -3.79
N SER A 94 5.55 -6.34 -2.59
CA SER A 94 6.47 -5.24 -2.28
C SER A 94 7.85 -5.70 -1.82
N LYS A 95 7.96 -6.87 -1.19
CA LYS A 95 9.19 -7.36 -0.56
C LYS A 95 9.85 -8.54 -1.29
N THR A 96 9.20 -9.10 -2.32
CA THR A 96 9.85 -10.14 -3.14
C THR A 96 10.91 -9.50 -4.01
N GLU A 97 12.16 -9.93 -3.80
CA GLU A 97 13.33 -9.39 -4.48
C GLU A 97 13.67 -10.15 -5.78
N ASP A 98 13.32 -11.44 -5.86
CA ASP A 98 13.58 -12.31 -7.01
C ASP A 98 12.29 -12.97 -7.54
N TRP A 99 11.83 -12.49 -8.69
CA TRP A 99 10.58 -12.90 -9.35
C TRP A 99 10.77 -14.10 -10.27
N THR A 100 11.12 -15.23 -9.67
CA THR A 100 11.22 -16.51 -10.39
C THR A 100 9.87 -16.96 -10.96
N GLY A 101 9.87 -17.96 -11.85
CA GLY A 101 8.65 -18.60 -12.33
C GLY A 101 7.74 -19.09 -11.20
N SER A 102 8.31 -19.73 -10.16
CA SER A 102 7.53 -20.20 -9.00
C SER A 102 6.91 -19.07 -8.18
N ARG A 103 7.58 -17.91 -8.04
CA ARG A 103 7.02 -16.73 -7.35
C ARG A 103 5.90 -16.09 -8.15
N ARG A 104 6.04 -16.05 -9.48
CA ARG A 104 4.99 -15.58 -10.38
C ARG A 104 3.76 -16.48 -10.30
N ASP A 105 3.95 -17.79 -10.39
CA ASP A 105 2.86 -18.76 -10.23
C ASP A 105 2.20 -18.68 -8.86
N ALA A 106 2.97 -18.42 -7.79
CA ALA A 106 2.42 -18.24 -6.45
C ALA A 106 1.46 -17.05 -6.36
N VAL A 107 1.70 -15.93 -7.07
CA VAL A 107 0.73 -14.81 -7.12
C VAL A 107 -0.54 -15.23 -7.84
N ARG A 108 -0.42 -15.93 -8.97
CA ARG A 108 -1.58 -16.44 -9.72
C ARG A 108 -2.44 -17.36 -8.85
N LEU A 109 -1.79 -18.28 -8.11
CA LEU A 109 -2.45 -19.18 -7.18
C LEU A 109 -3.05 -18.44 -5.98
N MET A 110 -2.37 -17.41 -5.47
CA MET A 110 -2.88 -16.56 -4.39
C MET A 110 -4.19 -15.89 -4.79
N PHE A 111 -4.28 -15.33 -6.00
CA PHE A 111 -5.52 -14.72 -6.49
C PHE A 111 -6.62 -15.73 -6.77
N GLY A 112 -6.25 -16.98 -7.07
CA GLY A 112 -7.18 -18.03 -7.45
C GLY A 112 -7.53 -17.93 -8.94
N PRO A 113 -7.11 -18.88 -9.78
CA PRO A 113 -7.41 -18.86 -11.22
C PRO A 113 -8.92 -18.77 -11.52
N ASP A 114 -9.75 -19.41 -10.69
CA ASP A 114 -11.21 -19.36 -10.81
C ASP A 114 -11.78 -17.96 -10.51
N ASN A 115 -11.18 -17.22 -9.58
CA ASN A 115 -11.58 -15.84 -9.27
C ASN A 115 -11.20 -14.88 -10.40
N ILE A 116 -10.05 -15.12 -11.05
CA ILE A 116 -9.60 -14.32 -12.19
C ILE A 116 -10.52 -14.59 -13.39
N GLY A 117 -10.77 -15.87 -13.70
CA GLY A 117 -11.57 -16.27 -14.85
C GLY A 117 -11.01 -15.71 -16.16
N ASN A 118 -11.84 -14.97 -16.90
CA ASN A 118 -11.42 -14.29 -18.14
C ASN A 118 -10.86 -12.88 -17.91
N SER A 119 -10.74 -12.45 -16.65
CA SER A 119 -10.28 -11.12 -16.29
C SER A 119 -8.76 -11.01 -16.39
N ARG A 120 -8.27 -9.79 -16.47
CA ARG A 120 -6.85 -9.45 -16.48
C ARG A 120 -6.58 -8.53 -15.30
N TRP A 121 -5.80 -8.98 -14.33
CA TRP A 121 -5.56 -8.22 -13.11
C TRP A 121 -4.11 -7.74 -13.03
N MET A 122 -3.94 -6.43 -12.92
CA MET A 122 -2.64 -5.79 -12.76
C MET A 122 -2.29 -5.65 -11.29
N ALA A 123 -1.33 -6.42 -10.81
CA ALA A 123 -0.65 -6.12 -9.57
C ALA A 123 0.27 -4.91 -9.81
N ALA A 124 0.09 -3.87 -9.01
CA ALA A 124 0.81 -2.60 -9.12
C ALA A 124 1.44 -2.20 -7.78
N LYS A 125 2.59 -1.53 -7.86
CA LYS A 125 3.24 -0.89 -6.72
C LYS A 125 2.83 0.58 -6.66
N VAL A 126 2.23 0.98 -5.54
CA VAL A 126 1.83 2.36 -5.27
C VAL A 126 2.92 3.00 -4.43
N HIS A 127 3.58 4.01 -4.98
CA HIS A 127 4.65 4.75 -4.34
C HIS A 127 4.13 6.11 -3.91
N GLY A 128 4.28 6.44 -2.63
CA GLY A 128 4.05 7.78 -2.11
C GLY A 128 5.36 8.41 -1.67
N LYS A 129 5.61 9.65 -2.07
CA LYS A 129 6.78 10.43 -1.62
C LYS A 129 6.41 11.90 -1.42
N MET A 130 7.11 12.58 -0.53
CA MET A 130 7.02 14.04 -0.42
C MET A 130 7.60 14.71 -1.67
N ILE A 131 6.93 15.75 -2.14
CA ILE A 131 7.44 16.71 -3.12
C ILE A 131 7.41 18.09 -2.43
N GLY A 132 8.58 18.71 -2.29
CA GLY A 132 8.70 19.95 -1.53
C GLY A 132 8.55 19.72 -0.03
N SER A 133 7.97 20.68 0.67
CA SER A 133 7.82 20.68 2.14
C SER A 133 6.43 20.27 2.63
N ASP A 134 5.41 20.27 1.79
CA ASP A 134 4.01 20.16 2.20
C ASP A 134 3.13 19.29 1.29
N SER A 135 3.68 18.76 0.19
CA SER A 135 2.90 18.05 -0.82
C SER A 135 3.35 16.60 -0.94
N VAL A 136 2.42 15.68 -1.17
CA VAL A 136 2.68 14.25 -1.41
C VAL A 136 2.34 13.94 -2.86
N ALA A 137 3.26 13.32 -3.59
CA ALA A 137 2.96 12.70 -4.86
C ALA A 137 2.80 11.19 -4.69
N VAL A 138 1.76 10.66 -5.32
CA VAL A 138 1.47 9.24 -5.37
C VAL A 138 1.48 8.79 -6.82
N THR A 139 2.19 7.71 -7.10
CA THR A 139 2.28 7.11 -8.43
C THR A 139 2.00 5.62 -8.35
N ILE A 140 1.27 5.09 -9.33
CA ILE A 140 0.91 3.68 -9.45
C ILE A 140 1.74 3.10 -10.59
N GLN A 141 2.65 2.20 -10.26
CA GLN A 141 3.52 1.52 -11.21
C GLN A 141 2.97 0.12 -11.48
N PRO A 142 2.44 -0.15 -12.69
CA PRO A 142 2.09 -1.50 -13.12
C PRO A 142 3.31 -2.42 -13.01
N PHE A 143 3.13 -3.61 -12.45
CA PHE A 143 4.25 -4.47 -12.09
C PHE A 143 4.12 -5.89 -12.64
N LEU A 144 3.00 -6.56 -12.40
CA LEU A 144 2.71 -7.90 -12.93
C LEU A 144 1.27 -7.95 -13.44
N LEU A 145 1.10 -8.42 -14.66
CA LEU A 145 -0.21 -8.79 -15.19
C LEU A 145 -0.48 -10.25 -14.88
N VAL A 146 -1.56 -10.51 -14.14
CA VAL A 146 -1.97 -11.84 -13.73
C VAL A 146 -3.24 -12.20 -14.50
N THR A 147 -3.19 -13.32 -15.22
CA THR A 147 -4.35 -13.97 -15.86
C THR A 147 -4.57 -15.34 -15.23
N ALA A 148 -5.69 -16.00 -15.55
CA ALA A 148 -5.96 -17.34 -15.03
C ALA A 148 -4.85 -18.35 -15.39
N ASP A 149 -4.19 -18.16 -16.55
CA ASP A 149 -3.21 -19.11 -17.07
C ASP A 149 -1.75 -18.70 -16.83
N SER A 150 -1.46 -17.40 -16.67
CA SER A 150 -0.08 -16.93 -16.67
C SER A 150 0.13 -15.62 -15.91
N VAL A 151 1.40 -15.26 -15.74
CA VAL A 151 1.83 -14.00 -15.14
C VAL A 151 2.91 -13.36 -15.99
N TYR A 152 2.62 -12.16 -16.46
CA TYR A 152 3.50 -11.36 -17.32
C TYR A 152 4.14 -10.22 -16.52
N MET A 153 5.43 -10.01 -16.75
CA MET A 153 6.16 -8.87 -16.18
C MET A 153 5.93 -7.63 -17.06
N ASN A 154 5.99 -6.45 -16.45
CA ASN A 154 5.89 -5.19 -17.17
C ASN A 154 7.08 -5.04 -18.13
N PRO A 155 6.85 -4.97 -19.46
CA PRO A 155 7.93 -4.87 -20.45
C PRO A 155 8.65 -3.51 -20.43
N LEU A 156 8.07 -2.50 -19.76
CA LEU A 156 8.67 -1.16 -19.63
C LEU A 156 9.62 -1.05 -18.44
N LEU A 157 9.68 -2.05 -17.57
CA LEU A 157 10.57 -2.08 -16.41
C LEU A 157 11.81 -2.91 -16.70
N ASP A 158 12.96 -2.40 -16.26
CA ASP A 158 14.23 -3.11 -16.30
C ASP A 158 14.25 -4.31 -15.33
N GLU A 159 15.05 -5.33 -15.63
CA GLU A 159 15.19 -6.56 -14.84
C GLU A 159 15.55 -6.32 -13.36
N SER A 160 16.23 -5.21 -13.05
CA SER A 160 16.54 -4.78 -11.67
C SER A 160 15.30 -4.57 -10.80
N HIS A 161 14.10 -4.41 -11.39
CA HIS A 161 12.84 -4.36 -10.65
C HIS A 161 12.34 -5.73 -10.19
N TYR A 162 12.88 -6.80 -10.78
CA TYR A 162 12.43 -8.18 -10.63
C TYR A 162 13.48 -9.09 -9.99
N PHE A 163 14.76 -8.76 -10.11
CA PHE A 163 15.86 -9.62 -9.66
C PHE A 163 16.94 -8.79 -8.97
N ARG A 164 17.40 -9.26 -7.81
CA ARG A 164 18.46 -8.57 -7.06
C ARG A 164 19.82 -9.14 -7.45
N GLY A 165 20.56 -8.38 -8.26
CA GLY A 165 21.89 -8.78 -8.75
C GLY A 165 21.82 -9.34 -10.16
N GLY A 166 21.70 -8.44 -11.14
CA GLY A 166 21.86 -8.80 -12.55
C GLY A 166 23.25 -9.37 -12.80
N HIS A 167 23.31 -10.63 -13.22
CA HIS A 167 24.47 -11.26 -13.82
C HIS A 167 24.04 -12.00 -15.08
#